data_AF-A0A9Q3F2C7-F1
#
_entry.id   AF-A0A9Q3F2C7-F1
#
_cell.length_a   1.000
_cell.length_b   1.000
_cell.length_c   1.000
_cell.angle_alpha   90.00
_cell.angle_beta   90.00
_cell.angle_gamma   90.00
#
_symmetry.space_group_name_H-M   'P 1'
#
loop_
_entity.id
_entity.type
_entity.pdbx_description
1 polymer ?
#
loop_
_entity_poly.entity_id
_entity_poly.type
_entity_poly.pdbx_seq_one_letter_code
_entity_poly.pdbx_strand_id
1 'polypeptide(L)' 'MPIYTSHQNECMPPYHNPIDRGRIIGMHDAGASIRTIANFLGVPPTTVHDTIRRFQERGHLENLPIPGQPPKLNDRDL' A
#
# COMPACT_ATOMS: atom_id res chain seq x y z
N MET A 1 21.04 -18.20 5.35
CA MET A 1 20.31 -16.95 5.09
C MET A 1 21.14 -16.08 4.15
N PRO A 2 20.74 -15.95 2.90
CA PRO A 2 21.10 -14.75 2.13
C PRO A 2 19.80 -14.19 1.51
N ILE A 3 19.60 -12.92 1.20
CA ILE A 3 20.40 -11.70 1.09
C ILE A 3 19.29 -10.68 0.84
N TYR A 4 19.18 -9.62 1.64
CA TYR A 4 18.33 -8.50 1.24
C TYR A 4 19.03 -7.88 0.04
N THR A 5 18.64 -8.31 -1.17
CA THR A 5 19.26 -7.85 -2.41
C THR A 5 19.06 -6.36 -2.49
N SER A 6 20.18 -5.66 -2.40
CA SER A 6 20.34 -4.25 -2.73
C SER A 6 19.84 -4.04 -4.16
N HIS A 7 18.58 -3.66 -4.31
CA HIS A 7 18.09 -3.02 -5.51
C HIS A 7 17.81 -1.56 -5.18
N GLN A 8 18.80 -0.75 -5.56
CA GLN A 8 18.69 0.67 -5.89
C GLN A 8 18.25 1.60 -4.75
N ASN A 9 19.25 2.29 -4.21
CA ASN A 9 19.12 3.63 -3.66
C ASN A 9 18.70 4.61 -4.78
N GLU A 10 17.44 4.52 -5.20
CA GLU A 10 16.71 5.64 -5.78
C GLU A 10 15.53 5.86 -4.84
N CYS A 11 15.54 7.00 -4.15
CA CYS A 11 14.53 7.49 -3.21
C CYS A 11 13.25 6.65 -3.16
N MET A 12 13.05 5.83 -2.13
CA MET A 12 11.76 5.17 -1.89
C MET A 12 10.69 6.27 -1.90
N PRO A 13 9.85 6.37 -2.95
CA PRO A 13 8.85 7.40 -2.99
C PRO A 13 7.91 7.13 -1.81
N PRO A 14 7.50 8.17 -1.07
CA PRO A 14 6.46 7.96 -0.09
C PRO A 14 5.26 7.45 -0.86
N TYR A 15 4.55 6.48 -0.31
CA TYR A 15 3.23 6.08 -0.78
C TYR A 15 3.18 5.14 -2.01
N HIS A 16 3.04 3.85 -1.70
CA HIS A 16 2.58 2.79 -2.61
C HIS A 16 1.39 3.28 -3.45
N ASN A 17 1.56 3.34 -4.77
CA ASN A 17 0.55 3.75 -5.74
C ASN A 17 -0.74 2.94 -5.53
N PRO A 18 -1.94 3.54 -5.61
CA PRO A 18 -3.21 2.79 -5.57
C PRO A 18 -3.22 1.54 -6.46
N ILE A 19 -2.55 1.60 -7.63
CA ILE A 19 -2.40 0.47 -8.56
C ILE A 19 -1.70 -0.72 -7.89
N ASP A 20 -0.61 -0.47 -7.16
CA ASP A 20 0.12 -1.54 -6.51
C ASP A 20 -0.66 -2.08 -5.30
N ARG A 21 -1.54 -1.29 -4.66
CA ARG A 21 -2.42 -1.79 -3.58
C ARG A 21 -3.44 -2.76 -4.15
N GLY A 22 -4.04 -2.39 -5.29
CA GLY A 22 -4.97 -3.25 -6.02
C GLY A 22 -4.33 -4.58 -6.42
N ARG A 23 -3.06 -4.56 -6.87
CA ARG A 23 -2.31 -5.78 -7.16
C ARG A 23 -2.09 -6.67 -5.93
N ILE A 24 -1.72 -6.07 -4.79
CA ILE A 24 -1.56 -6.82 -3.52
C ILE A 24 -2.88 -7.52 -3.14
N ILE A 25 -3.99 -6.79 -3.12
CA ILE A 25 -5.29 -7.34 -2.75
C ILE A 25 -5.76 -8.39 -3.75
N GLY A 26 -5.66 -8.12 -5.06
CA GLY A 26 -6.06 -9.08 -6.09
C GLY A 26 -5.26 -10.39 -6.02
N MET A 27 -3.96 -10.33 -5.73
CA MET A 27 -3.16 -11.55 -5.52
C MET A 27 -3.52 -12.28 -4.21
N HIS A 28 -3.81 -11.54 -3.14
CA HIS A 28 -4.25 -12.11 -1.88
C HIS A 28 -5.61 -12.81 -2.02
N ASP A 29 -6.57 -12.19 -2.72
CA ASP A 29 -7.89 -12.77 -2.99
C ASP A 29 -7.80 -14.01 -3.89
N ALA A 30 -6.79 -14.07 -4.77
CA ALA A 30 -6.44 -15.26 -5.53
C ALA A 30 -5.76 -16.37 -4.69
N GLY A 31 -5.57 -16.16 -3.38
CA GLY A 31 -5.00 -17.12 -2.44
C GLY A 31 -3.48 -17.12 -2.35
N ALA A 32 -2.79 -16.12 -2.93
CA ALA A 32 -1.34 -16.03 -2.84
C ALA A 32 -0.88 -15.66 -1.42
N SER A 33 0.20 -16.29 -0.95
CA SER A 33 0.77 -15.97 0.36
C SER A 33 1.43 -14.59 0.37
N ILE A 34 1.47 -13.94 1.53
CA ILE A 34 2.17 -12.64 1.74
C ILE A 34 3.60 -12.68 1.21
N ARG A 35 4.33 -13.77 1.47
CA ARG A 35 5.71 -13.96 1.01
C ARG A 35 5.80 -14.02 -0.52
N THR A 36 4.86 -14.72 -1.16
CA THR A 36 4.78 -14.82 -2.62
C THR A 36 4.53 -13.45 -3.23
N ILE A 37 3.57 -12.70 -2.68
CA ILE A 37 3.20 -11.35 -3.14
C ILE A 37 4.38 -10.39 -2.99
N ALA A 38 5.05 -10.41 -1.83
CA ALA A 38 6.21 -9.59 -1.53
C ALA A 38 7.35 -9.80 -2.54
N ASN A 39 7.69 -11.07 -2.81
CA ASN A 39 8.73 -11.41 -3.77
C ASN A 39 8.34 -11.04 -5.21
N PHE A 40 7.08 -11.25 -5.58
CA PHE A 40 6.59 -10.99 -6.93
C PHE A 40 6.53 -9.50 -7.25
N LEU A 41 6.06 -8.68 -6.31
CA LEU A 41 5.91 -7.23 -6.47
C LEU A 41 7.16 -6.45 -6.03
N GLY A 42 8.16 -7.10 -5.44
CA GLY A 42 9.37 -6.44 -4.94
C GLY A 42 9.11 -5.53 -3.73
N VAL A 43 8.08 -5.80 -2.95
CA VAL A 43 7.66 -4.97 -1.80
C VAL A 43 7.92 -5.66 -0.48
N PRO A 44 8.17 -4.90 0.62
CA PRO A 44 8.35 -5.49 1.93
C PRO A 44 7.12 -6.29 2.38
N PRO A 45 7.30 -7.45 3.04
CA PRO A 45 6.19 -8.28 3.52
C PRO A 45 5.34 -7.55 4.57
N THR A 46 5.94 -6.63 5.32
CA THR A 46 5.22 -5.74 6.26
C THR A 46 4.25 -4.82 5.53
N THR A 47 4.62 -4.28 4.37
CA THR A 47 3.76 -3.43 3.53
C THR A 47 2.59 -4.24 2.96
N VAL A 48 2.85 -5.47 2.51
CA VAL A 48 1.80 -6.39 2.04
C VAL A 48 0.79 -6.66 3.17
N HIS A 49 1.29 -7.02 4.36
CA HIS A 49 0.45 -7.27 5.52
C HIS A 49 -0.38 -6.04 5.93
N ASP A 50 0.24 -4.86 6.03
CA ASP A 50 -0.45 -3.63 6.41
C ASP A 50 -1.50 -3.23 5.37
N THR A 51 -1.24 -3.44 4.08
CA THR A 51 -2.20 -3.16 3.01
C THR A 51 -3.43 -4.07 3.11
N ILE A 52 -3.23 -5.39 3.29
CA ILE A 52 -4.32 -6.36 3.46
C ILE A 52 -5.14 -6.02 4.70
N ARG A 53 -4.48 -5.77 5.84
CA ARG A 53 -5.14 -5.42 7.10
C ARG A 53 -5.99 -4.15 6.96
N ARG A 54 -5.43 -3.08 6.40
CA ARG A 54 -6.14 -1.82 6.16
C ARG A 54 -7.32 -1.98 5.22
N PHE A 55 -7.19 -2.83 4.21
CA PHE A 55 -8.29 -3.13 3.29
C PHE A 55 -9.41 -3.90 3.99
N GLN A 56 -9.08 -4.88 4.84
CA GLN A 56 -10.07 -5.60 5.65
C GLN A 56 -10.79 -4.69 6.64
N GLU A 57 -10.08 -3.74 7.26
CA GLU A 57 -10.66 -2.79 8.22
C GLU A 57 -11.56 -1.74 7.55
N ARG A 58 -11.18 -1.25 6.35
CA ARG A 58 -11.84 -0.09 5.71
C ARG A 58 -12.71 -0.42 4.50
N GLY A 59 -12.46 -1.53 3.83
CA GLY A 59 -13.12 -1.91 2.58
C GLY A 59 -12.69 -1.12 1.34
N HIS A 60 -11.72 -0.19 1.44
CA HIS A 60 -11.22 0.58 0.30
C HIS A 60 -9.68 0.73 0.33
N LEU A 61 -9.10 0.94 -0.85
CA LEU A 61 -7.65 1.07 -1.06
C LEU A 61 -7.14 2.51 -0.87
N GLU A 62 -8.07 3.46 -0.90
CA GLU A 62 -7.77 4.88 -0.84
C GLU A 62 -7.35 5.36 0.56
N ASN A 63 -6.66 6.48 0.56
CA ASN A 63 -6.37 7.18 1.78
C ASN A 63 -7.55 7.98 2.26
N LEU A 64 -8.00 7.71 3.48
CA LEU A 64 -8.92 8.62 4.14
C LEU A 64 -8.20 9.93 4.49
N PRO A 65 -8.91 11.07 4.39
CA PRO A 65 -8.49 12.30 5.02
C PRO A 65 -8.19 12.07 6.50
N ILE A 66 -7.15 12.72 7.01
CA ILE A 66 -6.78 12.62 8.42
C ILE A 66 -7.85 13.34 9.24
N PRO A 67 -8.44 12.70 10.27
CA PRO A 67 -9.45 13.35 11.10
C PRO A 67 -8.87 14.61 11.75
N GLY A 68 -9.60 15.73 11.65
CA GLY A 68 -9.19 17.04 12.17
C GLY A 68 -8.35 17.89 11.20
N GLN A 69 -7.97 17.37 10.03
CA GLN A 69 -7.33 18.19 9.00
C GLN A 69 -8.39 18.96 8.20
N PRO A 70 -8.36 20.31 8.19
CA PRO A 70 -9.29 21.09 7.36
C PRO A 70 -9.03 20.83 5.87
N PRO A 71 -10.08 20.74 5.03
CA PRO A 71 -9.92 20.55 3.60
C PRO A 71 -9.25 21.77 2.96
N LYS A 72 -8.52 21.53 1.86
CA LYS A 72 -7.79 22.59 1.14
C LYS A 72 -8.73 23.61 0.46
N LEU A 73 -9.95 23.19 0.16
CA LEU A 73 -11.01 24.00 -0.42
C LEU A 73 -12.14 24.07 0.62
N ASN A 74 -12.51 25.28 1.00
CA ASN A 74 -13.68 25.54 1.83
C ASN A 74 -14.82 26.03 0.95
N ASP A 75 -16.06 25.89 1.42
CA ASP A 75 -17.27 26.37 0.71
C ASP A 75 -17.27 27.89 0.42
N ARG A 76 -16.35 28.65 1.04
CA ARG A 76 -16.17 30.09 0.81
C ARG A 76 -15.39 30.41 -0.47
N ASP A 77 -14.69 29.42 -1.02
CA ASP A 77 -13.86 29.54 -2.24
C ASP A 77 -14.52 28.88 -3.47
N LEU A 78 -15.79 28.45 -3.35
CA LEU A 78 -16.61 27.89 -4.45
C LEU A 78 -17.45 28.97 -5.15
#